data_AF-A0A1M6GQ86-F1
#
_entry.id   AF-A0A1M6GQ86-F1
#
_cell.length_a   1.000
_cell.length_b   1.000
_cell.length_c   1.000
_cell.angle_alpha   90.00
_cell.angle_beta   90.00
_cell.angle_gamma   90.00
#
_symmetry.space_group_name_H-M   'P 1'
#
loop_
_entity.id
_entity.type
_entity.pdbx_description
1 polymer ?
#
loop_
_entity_poly.entity_id
_entity_poly.type
_entity_poly.pdbx_seq_one_letter_code
_entity_poly.pdbx_strand_id
1 'polypeptide(L)' 'MIRDLAIQDRETTVEEDIVLVESVQRGLKSKGYRPGPLVVDPSCGVSSEHSIRTLQQWMREAVET' A
#
# COMPACT_ATOMS: atom_id res chain seq x y z
N MET A 1 24.24 -14.16 -3.07
CA MET A 1 22.95 -14.37 -2.37
C MET A 1 22.21 -13.06 -2.12
N ILE A 2 22.63 -12.17 -1.19
CA ILE A 2 21.89 -10.90 -0.93
C ILE A 2 21.86 -9.97 -2.16
N ARG A 3 22.98 -9.89 -2.89
CA ARG A 3 23.08 -9.06 -4.10
C ARG A 3 22.17 -9.53 -5.23
N ASP A 4 22.02 -10.84 -5.39
CA ASP A 4 21.20 -11.44 -6.45
C ASP A 4 19.70 -11.26 -6.14
N LEU A 5 19.32 -11.36 -4.86
CA LEU A 5 17.97 -11.02 -4.39
C LEU A 5 17.64 -9.55 -4.62
N ALA A 6 18.57 -8.63 -4.34
CA ALA A 6 18.35 -7.19 -4.57
C ALA A 6 18.23 -6.83 -6.07
N ILE A 7 18.91 -7.57 -6.95
CA ILE A 7 18.79 -7.39 -8.41
C ILE A 7 17.42 -7.89 -8.87
N GLN A 8 17.01 -9.08 -8.43
CA GLN A 8 15.70 -9.64 -8.75
C GLN A 8 14.57 -8.72 -8.25
N ASP A 9 14.68 -8.21 -7.02
CA ASP A 9 13.69 -7.31 -6.42
C ASP A 9 13.49 -6.03 -7.24
N ARG A 10 14.59 -5.50 -7.81
CA ARG A 10 14.56 -4.33 -8.71
C ARG A 10 13.90 -4.63 -10.07
N GLU A 11 14.07 -5.85 -10.58
CA GLU A 11 13.56 -6.22 -11.90
C GLU A 11 12.12 -6.73 -11.87
N THR A 12 11.63 -7.27 -10.74
CA THR A 12 10.27 -7.82 -10.65
C THR A 12 9.39 -7.05 -9.67
N THR A 13 9.76 -6.99 -8.40
CA THR A 13 8.90 -6.44 -7.34
C THR A 13 8.70 -4.94 -7.50
N VAL A 14 9.76 -4.21 -7.86
CA VAL A 14 9.69 -2.75 -8.05
C VAL A 14 8.83 -2.38 -9.27
N GLU A 15 8.97 -3.09 -10.39
CA GLU A 15 8.16 -2.81 -11.58
C GLU A 15 6.68 -3.10 -11.33
N GLU A 16 6.38 -4.24 -10.70
CA GLU A 16 5.02 -4.61 -10.31
C GLU A 16 4.41 -3.56 -9.36
N ASP A 17 5.13 -3.18 -8.30
CA ASP A 17 4.66 -2.19 -7.34
C ASP A 17 4.37 -0.83 -7.99
N ILE A 18 5.24 -0.37 -8.90
CA ILE A 18 5.03 0.89 -9.64
C ILE A 18 3.74 0.83 -10.46
N VAL A 19 3.55 -0.23 -11.25
CA VAL A 19 2.36 -0.37 -12.10
C VAL A 19 1.08 -0.45 -11.24
N LEU A 20 1.14 -1.14 -10.11
CA LEU A 20 0.03 -1.23 -9.16
C LEU A 20 -0.35 0.14 -8.60
N VAL A 21 0.62 0.90 -8.07
CA VAL A 21 0.33 2.22 -7.48
C VAL A 21 -0.14 3.25 -8.52
N GLU A 22 0.38 3.19 -9.75
CA GLU A 22 -0.09 4.04 -10.86
C GLU A 22 -1.55 3.73 -11.22
N SER A 23 -1.90 2.45 -11.27
CA SER A 23 -3.27 2.00 -11.52
C SER A 23 -4.22 2.46 -10.42
N VAL A 24 -3.83 2.26 -9.15
CA VAL A 24 -4.59 2.71 -7.98
C VAL A 24 -4.79 4.23 -8.03
N GLN A 25 -3.72 5.01 -8.25
CA GLN A 25 -3.81 6.47 -8.29
C GLN A 25 -4.73 6.99 -9.41
N ARG A 26 -4.78 6.29 -10.56
CA ARG A 26 -5.73 6.60 -11.63
C ARG A 26 -7.17 6.30 -11.19
N GLY A 27 -7.39 5.16 -10.53
CA GLY A 27 -8.69 4.77 -9.98
C GLY A 27 -9.21 5.73 -8.91
N LEU A 28 -8.35 6.19 -8.00
CA LEU A 28 -8.68 7.15 -6.94
C LEU A 28 -9.20 8.49 -7.47
N LYS A 29 -8.80 8.89 -8.69
CA LYS A 29 -9.28 10.11 -9.36
C LYS A 29 -10.64 9.96 -10.03
N SER A 30 -11.17 8.74 -10.12
CA SER A 30 -12.50 8.50 -10.71
C SER A 30 -13.60 9.07 -9.82
N LYS A 31 -14.58 9.78 -10.41
CA LYS A 31 -15.76 10.28 -9.68
C LYS A 31 -16.63 9.17 -9.09
N GLY A 32 -16.53 7.96 -9.64
CA GLY A 32 -17.25 6.79 -9.14
C GLY A 32 -16.54 6.06 -8.00
N TYR A 33 -15.30 6.45 -7.66
CA TYR A 33 -14.55 5.80 -6.60
C TYR A 33 -15.21 6.02 -5.24
N ARG A 34 -15.34 4.95 -4.48
CA ARG A 34 -15.79 4.95 -3.09
C ARG A 34 -14.73 4.23 -2.25
N PRO A 35 -14.18 4.86 -1.21
CA PRO A 35 -13.20 4.22 -0.34
C PRO A 35 -13.74 2.90 0.25
N GLY A 36 -12.98 1.82 0.10
CA GLY A 36 -13.26 0.54 0.75
C GLY A 36 -12.78 0.52 2.20
N PRO A 37 -13.33 -0.36 3.05
CA PRO A 37 -12.81 -0.59 4.39
C PRO A 37 -11.45 -1.29 4.33
N LEU A 38 -10.59 -1.03 5.33
CA LEU A 38 -9.35 -1.78 5.49
C LEU A 38 -9.62 -3.21 5.97
N VAL A 39 -8.85 -4.17 5.47
CA VAL A 39 -8.89 -5.57 5.89
C VAL A 39 -8.06 -5.73 7.17
N VAL A 40 -8.72 -5.59 8.32
CA VAL A 40 -8.08 -5.69 9.64
C VAL A 40 -8.45 -7.03 10.27
N ASP A 41 -7.53 -7.98 10.19
CA ASP A 41 -7.67 -9.31 10.79
C ASP A 41 -7.17 -9.33 12.26
N PRO A 42 -8.01 -9.72 13.24
CA PRO A 42 -7.62 -9.84 14.64
C PRO A 42 -6.41 -10.74 14.91
N SER A 43 -6.13 -11.70 14.03
CA SER A 43 -4.97 -12.59 14.17
C SER A 43 -3.65 -11.98 13.70
N CYS A 44 -3.69 -10.76 13.15
CA CYS A 44 -2.54 -10.08 12.56
C CYS A 44 -1.84 -10.91 11.47
N GLY A 45 -2.62 -11.63 10.66
CA GLY A 45 -2.10 -12.41 9.54
C GLY A 45 -1.40 -11.57 8.47
N VAL A 46 -0.69 -12.22 7.56
CA VAL A 46 0.13 -11.56 6.52
C VAL A 46 -0.65 -10.65 5.57
N SER A 47 -1.95 -10.91 5.38
CA SER A 47 -2.85 -10.10 4.54
C SER A 47 -3.52 -8.95 5.30
N SER A 48 -3.16 -8.73 6.55
CA SER A 48 -3.82 -7.76 7.43
C SER A 48 -3.26 -6.35 7.24
N GLU A 49 -4.13 -5.37 7.01
CA GLU A 49 -3.78 -3.99 6.63
C GLU A 49 -3.57 -3.06 7.85
N HIS A 50 -3.05 -3.60 8.96
CA HIS A 50 -2.81 -2.85 10.19
C HIS A 50 -1.81 -1.72 9.99
N SER A 51 -0.77 -1.94 9.20
CA SER A 51 0.25 -0.94 8.87
C SER A 51 -0.35 0.25 8.12
N ILE A 52 -1.25 -0.02 7.16
CA ILE A 52 -1.97 1.01 6.39
C ILE A 52 -2.84 1.86 7.34
N ARG A 53 -3.56 1.22 8.26
CA ARG A 53 -4.36 1.93 9.28
C ARG A 53 -3.51 2.88 10.10
N THR A 54 -2.36 2.40 10.60
CA THR A 54 -1.44 3.23 11.41
C THR A 54 -0.89 4.40 10.62
N LEU A 55 -0.46 4.17 9.37
CA LEU A 55 0.03 5.25 8.49
C LEU A 55 -1.05 6.31 8.24
N GLN A 56 -2.29 5.89 7.93
CA GLN A 56 -3.40 6.83 7.72
C GLN A 56 -3.74 7.62 8.98
N GLN A 57 -3.64 7.01 10.16
CA GLN A 57 -3.81 7.69 11.43
C GLN A 57 -2.75 8.79 11.62
N TRP A 58 -1.46 8.46 11.42
CA TRP A 58 -0.38 9.44 11.53
C TRP A 58 -0.51 10.59 10.53
N MET A 59 -0.90 10.29 9.28
CA MET A 59 -1.12 11.34 8.27
C MET A 59 -2.25 12.29 8.69
N ARG A 60 -3.32 11.77 9.29
CA ARG A 60 -4.43 12.61 9.77
C ARG A 60 -3.99 13.48 10.94
N GLU A 61 -3.37 12.87 11.94
CA GLU A 61 -2.87 13.57 13.13
C GLU A 61 -1.91 14.71 12.74
N ALA A 62 -1.00 14.47 11.80
CA ALA A 62 -0.02 15.45 11.37
C ALA A 62 -0.61 16.65 10.59
N VAL A 63 -1.82 16.52 10.02
CA VAL A 63 -2.51 17.60 9.30
C VAL A 63 -3.44 18.38 10.22
N GLU A 64 -3.89 17.77 11.31
CA GLU A 64 -4.79 18.37 12.31
C GLU A 64 -4.04 19.15 13.41
N THR A 65 -2.70 19.02 13.48
CA THR A 65 -1.79 19.84 14.33
C THR A 65 -1.32 21.11 13.63
#